data_AF-A0A258TWL5-F1
#
_entry.id   AF-A0A258TWL5-F1
#
_cell.length_a   1.000
_cell.length_b   1.000
_cell.length_c   1.000
_cell.angle_alpha   90.00
_cell.angle_beta   90.00
_cell.angle_gamma   90.00
#
_symmetry.space_group_name_H-M   'P 1'
#
loop_
_entity.id
_entity.type
_entity.pdbx_description
1 polymer ?
#
loop_
_entity_poly.entity_id
_entity_poly.type
_entity_poly.pdbx_seq_one_letter_code
_entity_poly.pdbx_strand_id
1 'polypeptide(L)'
;MRLFRSLALFVPCLCLNLFSSLSVAAPGYFWEIGMEMEGMPFAMPAQKVCAPKGGTEPPVTRGDDECKILEKKMTGKRFQWKAQCKDGLMVGDVTSTPTSYSGSLKMTESSGSTMSMKMSGKRLGECDYQDRSGEIKAIQNQVEGVIASTCQQALTEMQGAMMGRQCPKETPLYCKRIATLDGYALAARIPEQIVGVADDEAASMIAERTGEIAKPCKFDSAKLRATLCKRALSESNFDFVSRLCPGDRAKLCKPAAAANRLGYVNASCPAEREALIKAHCEGRKYSSDIEPRYLDFCSNAGMLGETAPAVSAAQSNSAPGDPAGTVKEVIIDQGIKKLRGLFGF
;
A
#
# COMPACT_ATOMS: atom_id res chain seq x y z
N MET A 1 -1.13 32.66 -49.17
CA MET A 1 -1.76 31.95 -50.31
C MET A 1 -0.92 30.73 -50.67
N ARG A 2 -1.45 29.52 -50.42
CA ARG A 2 -1.11 28.19 -50.98
C ARG A 2 -1.98 27.19 -50.19
N LEU A 3 -3.27 27.07 -50.50
CA LEU A 3 -3.90 26.10 -51.41
C LEU A 3 -3.76 24.63 -50.97
N PHE A 4 -4.85 24.16 -50.34
CA PHE A 4 -5.54 22.87 -50.49
C PHE A 4 -4.73 21.61 -50.83
N ARG A 5 -4.86 20.58 -49.98
CA ARG A 5 -5.25 19.24 -50.44
C ARG A 5 -5.94 18.44 -49.35
N SER A 6 -7.25 18.29 -49.53
CA SER A 6 -8.11 17.25 -48.96
C SER A 6 -7.75 15.87 -49.55
N LEU A 7 -8.15 14.81 -48.83
CA LEU A 7 -8.38 13.38 -49.20
C LEU A 7 -7.69 12.48 -48.16
N ALA A 8 -8.29 11.46 -47.56
CA ALA A 8 -9.63 10.90 -47.63
C ALA A 8 -9.87 10.11 -46.33
N LEU A 9 -11.09 10.20 -45.79
CA LEU A 9 -11.58 9.28 -44.78
C LEU A 9 -11.60 7.86 -45.37
N PHE A 10 -10.95 6.91 -44.71
CA PHE A 10 -11.26 5.49 -44.84
C PHE A 10 -11.74 5.01 -43.47
N VAL A 11 -13.05 4.86 -43.34
CA VAL A 11 -13.72 4.21 -42.20
C VAL A 11 -13.86 2.73 -42.57
N PRO A 12 -13.11 1.80 -41.97
CA PRO A 12 -13.45 0.40 -42.06
C PRO A 12 -14.52 0.11 -41.01
N CYS A 13 -15.76 0.00 -41.49
CA CYS A 13 -16.87 -0.65 -40.83
C CYS A 13 -16.49 -2.13 -40.59
N LEU A 14 -15.84 -2.42 -39.46
CA LEU A 14 -15.52 -3.78 -39.05
C LEU A 14 -16.74 -4.37 -38.33
N CYS A 15 -17.50 -5.16 -39.07
CA CYS A 15 -18.67 -5.89 -38.62
C CYS A 15 -18.36 -6.79 -37.41
N LEU A 16 -19.15 -6.57 -36.35
CA LEU A 16 -19.88 -7.59 -35.59
C LEU A 16 -19.27 -9.01 -35.58
N ASN A 17 -18.51 -9.32 -34.53
CA ASN A 17 -18.43 -10.68 -33.99
C ASN A 17 -18.76 -10.62 -32.49
N LEU A 18 -20.04 -10.35 -32.21
CA LEU A 18 -20.68 -10.70 -30.95
C LEU A 18 -20.92 -12.21 -30.95
N PHE A 19 -19.87 -13.01 -30.78
CA PHE A 19 -20.04 -14.36 -30.27
C PHE A 19 -20.34 -14.22 -28.78
N SER A 20 -21.61 -14.08 -28.45
CA SER A 20 -22.11 -14.39 -27.12
C SER A 20 -21.78 -15.85 -26.86
N SER A 21 -20.70 -16.10 -26.12
CA SER A 21 -20.48 -17.39 -25.48
C SER A 21 -21.66 -17.62 -24.54
N LEU A 22 -22.64 -18.39 -25.03
CA LEU A 22 -23.62 -19.07 -24.19
C LEU A 22 -22.81 -19.99 -23.27
N SER A 23 -22.49 -19.50 -22.08
CA SER A 23 -22.01 -20.33 -20.98
C SER A 23 -23.09 -21.37 -20.73
N VAL A 24 -22.93 -22.57 -21.30
CA VAL A 24 -23.78 -23.73 -21.02
C VAL A 24 -23.62 -23.97 -19.52
N ALA A 25 -24.65 -23.63 -18.75
CA ALA A 25 -24.69 -23.92 -17.34
C ALA A 25 -24.54 -25.43 -17.19
N ALA A 26 -23.49 -25.86 -16.49
CA ALA A 26 -23.32 -27.28 -16.21
C ALA A 26 -24.40 -27.66 -15.19
N PRO A 27 -25.05 -28.83 -15.33
CA PRO A 27 -26.04 -29.23 -14.35
C PRO A 27 -25.35 -29.45 -12.99
N GLY A 28 -25.92 -28.89 -11.94
CA GLY A 28 -25.46 -28.95 -10.54
C GLY A 28 -26.54 -29.48 -9.60
N TYR A 29 -26.20 -29.54 -8.31
CA TYR A 29 -27.15 -29.81 -7.23
C TYR A 29 -27.09 -28.72 -6.15
N PHE A 30 -28.27 -28.28 -5.69
CA PHE A 30 -28.37 -27.48 -4.47
C PHE A 30 -28.06 -28.35 -3.26
N TRP A 31 -27.18 -27.85 -2.40
CA TRP A 31 -26.85 -28.41 -1.11
C TRP A 31 -27.22 -27.42 -0.01
N GLU A 32 -27.92 -27.91 1.00
CA GLU A 32 -28.13 -27.22 2.27
C GLU A 32 -27.07 -27.68 3.24
N ILE A 33 -26.21 -26.76 3.66
CA ILE A 33 -25.05 -27.02 4.50
C ILE A 33 -25.32 -26.46 5.89
N GLY A 34 -25.39 -27.34 6.90
CA GLY A 34 -25.49 -26.98 8.30
C GLY A 34 -24.15 -27.16 9.01
N MET A 35 -23.81 -26.23 9.90
CA MET A 35 -22.64 -26.33 10.76
C MET A 35 -23.06 -26.12 12.22
N GLU A 36 -22.72 -27.07 13.07
CA GLU A 36 -22.91 -27.00 14.51
C GLU A 36 -21.54 -26.89 15.19
N MET A 37 -21.35 -25.87 16.02
CA MET A 37 -20.12 -25.68 16.79
C MET A 37 -20.38 -26.10 18.24
N GLU A 38 -19.53 -26.95 18.80
CA GLU A 38 -19.66 -27.34 20.20
C GLU A 38 -19.38 -26.14 21.11
N GLY A 39 -20.32 -25.79 21.99
CA GLY A 39 -20.18 -24.70 22.97
C GLY A 39 -21.01 -23.43 22.69
N MET A 40 -21.70 -23.33 21.55
CA MET A 40 -22.66 -22.24 21.28
C MET A 40 -24.11 -22.75 21.32
N PRO A 41 -25.02 -22.08 22.04
CA PRO A 41 -26.42 -22.54 22.20
C PRO A 41 -27.30 -22.32 20.96
N PHE A 42 -26.78 -21.67 19.91
CA PHE A 42 -27.51 -21.38 18.67
C PHE A 42 -26.90 -22.16 17.50
N ALA A 43 -27.72 -22.95 16.82
CA ALA A 43 -27.35 -23.56 15.53
C ALA A 43 -27.28 -22.46 14.46
N MET A 44 -26.21 -22.45 13.68
CA MET A 44 -26.10 -21.52 12.54
C MET A 44 -27.16 -21.88 11.48
N PRO A 45 -27.80 -20.88 10.85
CA PRO A 45 -28.79 -21.14 9.81
C PRO A 45 -28.13 -21.87 8.63
N ALA A 46 -28.80 -22.89 8.11
CA ALA A 46 -28.26 -23.68 7.02
C ALA A 46 -28.12 -22.83 5.74
N GLN A 47 -26.97 -22.94 5.07
CA GLN A 47 -26.67 -22.19 3.85
C GLN A 47 -26.95 -23.04 2.60
N LYS A 48 -27.50 -22.41 1.55
CA LYS A 48 -27.77 -23.09 0.28
C LYS A 48 -26.67 -22.77 -0.74
N VAL A 49 -25.99 -23.79 -1.24
CA VAL A 49 -24.90 -23.65 -2.22
C VAL A 49 -25.17 -24.58 -3.41
N CYS A 50 -25.00 -24.07 -4.63
CA CYS A 50 -25.06 -24.87 -5.86
C CYS A 50 -23.66 -25.45 -6.16
N ALA A 51 -23.55 -26.78 -6.24
CA ALA A 51 -22.30 -27.49 -6.50
C ALA A 51 -22.38 -28.34 -7.79
N PRO A 52 -21.28 -28.60 -8.50
CA PRO A 52 -21.30 -29.33 -9.76
C PRO A 52 -21.71 -30.80 -9.56
N LYS A 53 -22.44 -31.39 -10.52
CA LYS A 53 -22.74 -32.82 -10.52
C LYS A 53 -21.43 -33.62 -10.65
N GLY A 54 -21.23 -34.61 -9.76
CA GLY A 54 -20.08 -35.53 -9.81
C GLY A 54 -18.83 -35.08 -9.04
N GLY A 55 -18.88 -33.97 -8.29
CA GLY A 55 -17.82 -33.63 -7.34
C GLY A 55 -17.64 -34.75 -6.30
N THR A 56 -16.46 -35.36 -6.26
CA THR A 56 -16.09 -36.39 -5.26
C THR A 56 -15.71 -35.80 -3.90
N GLU A 57 -15.56 -34.49 -3.84
CA GLU A 57 -15.25 -33.76 -2.62
C GLU A 57 -16.50 -33.05 -2.11
N PRO A 58 -16.80 -33.15 -0.80
CA PRO A 58 -17.85 -32.33 -0.21
C PRO A 58 -17.50 -30.85 -0.44
N PRO A 59 -18.49 -29.97 -0.67
CA PRO A 59 -18.28 -28.53 -0.79
C PRO A 59 -17.91 -27.96 0.58
N VAL A 60 -16.73 -28.31 1.07
CA VAL A 60 -16.10 -27.62 2.19
C VAL A 60 -15.68 -26.26 1.65
N THR A 61 -16.19 -25.20 2.28
CA THR A 61 -15.77 -23.82 2.03
C THR A 61 -14.25 -23.80 1.92
N ARG A 62 -13.74 -23.31 0.78
CA ARG A 62 -12.31 -23.15 0.49
C ARG A 62 -11.63 -22.61 1.75
N GLY A 63 -10.76 -23.41 2.34
CA GLY A 63 -9.87 -22.95 3.40
C GLY A 63 -9.01 -21.83 2.85
N ASP A 64 -8.80 -20.80 3.66
CA ASP A 64 -7.98 -19.65 3.35
C ASP A 64 -6.64 -20.06 2.74
N ASP A 65 -6.09 -19.22 1.86
CA ASP A 65 -4.86 -19.44 1.07
C ASP A 65 -3.59 -19.69 1.93
N GLU A 66 -3.71 -19.71 3.26
CA GLU A 66 -2.63 -19.95 4.23
C GLU A 66 -2.61 -21.37 4.85
N CYS A 67 -3.50 -22.29 4.44
CA CYS A 67 -3.52 -23.67 4.94
C CYS A 67 -2.86 -24.67 3.97
N LYS A 68 -1.78 -25.34 4.41
CA LYS A 68 -1.10 -26.39 3.65
C LYS A 68 -1.71 -27.76 3.94
N ILE A 69 -2.33 -28.39 2.94
CA ILE A 69 -2.85 -29.77 3.07
C ILE A 69 -1.66 -30.73 3.26
N LEU A 70 -1.64 -31.45 4.37
CA LEU A 70 -0.62 -32.45 4.70
C LEU A 70 -0.99 -33.83 4.17
N GLU A 71 -2.24 -34.23 4.38
CA GLU A 71 -2.72 -35.56 4.04
C GLU A 71 -4.15 -35.47 3.51
N LYS A 72 -4.44 -36.28 2.49
CA LYS A 72 -5.78 -36.45 1.92
C LYS A 72 -5.98 -37.92 1.62
N LYS A 73 -6.97 -38.54 2.25
CA LYS A 73 -7.31 -39.94 2.08
C LYS A 73 -8.79 -40.09 1.81
N MET A 74 -9.11 -40.72 0.68
CA MET A 74 -10.47 -41.09 0.32
C MET A 74 -10.59 -42.60 0.46
N THR A 75 -11.49 -43.06 1.33
CA THR A 75 -11.74 -44.50 1.56
C THR A 75 -13.23 -44.77 1.39
N GLY A 76 -13.62 -45.22 0.20
CA GLY A 76 -15.02 -45.44 -0.16
C GLY A 76 -15.86 -44.17 -0.03
N LYS A 77 -16.78 -44.15 0.94
CA LYS A 77 -17.67 -43.01 1.23
C LYS A 77 -17.09 -41.99 2.21
N ARG A 78 -15.88 -42.22 2.75
CA ARG A 78 -15.26 -41.39 3.79
C ARG A 78 -14.08 -40.61 3.24
N PHE A 79 -14.06 -39.31 3.49
CA PHE A 79 -13.05 -38.35 3.10
C PHE A 79 -12.36 -37.80 4.34
N GLN A 80 -11.09 -38.15 4.53
CA GLN A 80 -10.28 -37.69 5.64
C GLN A 80 -9.18 -36.77 5.10
N TRP A 81 -8.99 -35.65 5.76
CA TRP A 81 -7.93 -34.71 5.39
C TRP A 81 -7.34 -34.03 6.62
N LYS A 82 -6.09 -33.63 6.48
CA LYS A 82 -5.33 -32.93 7.50
C LYS A 82 -4.65 -31.75 6.85
N ALA A 83 -4.85 -30.55 7.39
CA ALA A 83 -4.19 -29.34 6.91
C ALA A 83 -3.46 -28.65 8.06
N GLN A 84 -2.27 -28.15 7.77
CA GLN A 84 -1.53 -27.26 8.65
C GLN A 84 -1.81 -25.82 8.23
N CYS A 85 -2.58 -25.11 9.03
CA CYS A 85 -2.79 -23.68 8.92
C CYS A 85 -1.78 -22.96 9.80
N LYS A 86 -1.60 -21.66 9.58
CA LYS A 86 -0.78 -20.79 10.43
C LYS A 86 -1.28 -20.73 11.87
N ASP A 87 -2.61 -20.77 12.03
CA ASP A 87 -3.28 -20.63 13.33
C ASP A 87 -3.48 -21.96 14.04
N GLY A 88 -3.16 -23.10 13.41
CA GLY A 88 -3.33 -24.40 14.02
C GLY A 88 -3.37 -25.58 13.04
N LEU A 89 -3.61 -26.75 13.60
CA LEU A 89 -3.79 -27.99 12.85
C LEU A 89 -5.29 -28.28 12.68
N MET A 90 -5.70 -28.51 11.43
CA MET A 90 -7.09 -28.84 11.09
C MET A 90 -7.18 -30.30 10.62
N VAL A 91 -8.11 -31.05 11.18
CA VAL A 91 -8.41 -32.44 10.83
C VAL A 91 -9.89 -32.54 10.48
N GLY A 92 -10.18 -32.91 9.24
CA GLY A 92 -11.55 -33.12 8.76
C GLY A 92 -11.81 -34.59 8.45
N ASP A 93 -12.97 -35.06 8.87
CA ASP A 93 -13.46 -36.40 8.56
C ASP A 93 -14.92 -36.31 8.13
N VAL A 94 -15.18 -36.55 6.85
CA VAL A 94 -16.50 -36.40 6.24
C VAL A 94 -16.93 -37.72 5.61
N THR A 95 -18.11 -38.20 5.98
CA THR A 95 -18.76 -39.33 5.32
C THR A 95 -19.86 -38.81 4.39
N SER A 96 -19.78 -39.16 3.12
CA SER A 96 -20.68 -38.71 2.07
C SER A 96 -21.56 -39.85 1.56
N THR A 97 -22.81 -39.53 1.28
CA THR A 97 -23.78 -40.36 0.55
C THR A 97 -24.24 -39.59 -0.70
N PRO A 98 -24.94 -40.24 -1.64
CA PRO A 98 -25.41 -39.56 -2.86
C PRO A 98 -26.33 -38.35 -2.61
N THR A 99 -26.97 -38.26 -1.43
CA THR A 99 -27.98 -37.25 -1.10
C THR A 99 -27.70 -36.44 0.16
N SER A 100 -26.71 -36.84 0.96
CA SER A 100 -26.34 -36.17 2.20
C SER A 100 -24.89 -36.44 2.57
N TYR A 101 -24.27 -35.55 3.33
CA TYR A 101 -22.99 -35.83 3.99
C TYR A 101 -23.05 -35.42 5.46
N SER A 102 -22.23 -36.05 6.28
CA SER A 102 -21.99 -35.63 7.66
C SER A 102 -20.51 -35.77 7.97
N GLY A 103 -19.98 -34.85 8.75
CA GLY A 103 -18.57 -34.87 9.09
C GLY A 103 -18.28 -34.17 10.40
N SER A 104 -17.09 -34.40 10.91
CA SER A 104 -16.53 -33.59 11.98
C SER A 104 -15.26 -32.91 11.50
N LEU A 105 -15.12 -31.65 11.89
CA LEU A 105 -13.94 -30.84 11.70
C LEU A 105 -13.37 -30.56 13.09
N LYS A 106 -12.13 -30.90 13.34
CA LYS A 106 -11.41 -30.53 14.55
C LYS A 106 -10.30 -29.56 14.19
N MET A 107 -10.32 -28.39 14.80
CA MET A 107 -9.27 -27.40 14.69
C MET A 107 -8.57 -27.28 16.03
N THR A 108 -7.29 -27.59 16.07
CA THR A 108 -6.43 -27.38 17.22
C THR A 108 -5.60 -26.14 16.96
N GLU A 109 -5.95 -25.05 17.64
CA GLU A 109 -5.20 -23.80 17.54
C GLU A 109 -3.79 -23.95 18.12
N SER A 110 -2.87 -23.11 17.68
CA SER A 110 -1.53 -22.99 18.27
C SER A 110 -1.56 -22.61 19.77
N SER A 111 -2.68 -22.04 20.24
CA SER A 111 -2.96 -21.72 21.65
C SER A 111 -3.24 -22.96 22.54
N GLY A 112 -3.47 -24.13 21.93
CA GLY A 112 -3.84 -25.37 22.61
C GLY A 112 -5.36 -25.60 22.72
N SER A 113 -6.17 -24.59 22.38
CA SER A 113 -7.63 -24.72 22.28
C SER A 113 -8.02 -25.64 21.12
N THR A 114 -8.92 -26.59 21.38
CA THR A 114 -9.48 -27.48 20.33
C THR A 114 -10.95 -27.17 20.13
N MET A 115 -11.30 -26.75 18.93
CA MET A 115 -12.69 -26.56 18.50
C MET A 115 -13.13 -27.75 17.66
N SER A 116 -14.26 -28.35 18.03
CA SER A 116 -14.92 -29.39 17.24
C SER A 116 -16.17 -28.82 16.60
N MET A 117 -16.28 -28.95 15.28
CA MET A 117 -17.45 -28.57 14.50
C MET A 117 -18.03 -29.81 13.85
N LYS A 118 -19.35 -29.97 13.89
CA LYS A 118 -20.07 -30.98 13.11
C LYS A 118 -20.63 -30.31 11.87
N MET A 119 -20.35 -30.89 10.71
CA MET A 119 -20.94 -30.46 9.45
C MET A 119 -21.99 -31.46 9.01
N SER A 120 -23.07 -30.95 8.44
CA SER A 120 -24.08 -31.74 7.75
C SER A 120 -24.40 -31.09 6.42
N GLY A 121 -24.74 -31.90 5.43
CA GLY A 121 -25.15 -31.43 4.12
C GLY A 121 -26.30 -32.28 3.60
N LYS A 122 -27.31 -31.64 3.01
CA LYS A 122 -28.43 -32.33 2.36
C LYS A 122 -28.66 -31.78 0.96
N ARG A 123 -28.82 -32.67 -0.01
CA ARG A 123 -29.16 -32.31 -1.39
C ARG A 123 -30.62 -31.89 -1.48
N LEU A 124 -30.87 -30.68 -1.97
CA LEU A 124 -32.20 -30.09 -2.10
C LEU A 124 -32.81 -30.24 -3.50
N GLY A 125 -32.00 -30.46 -4.54
CA GLY A 125 -32.49 -30.56 -5.91
C GLY A 125 -31.41 -30.21 -6.93
N GLU A 126 -31.81 -30.06 -8.20
CA GLU A 126 -30.92 -29.63 -9.28
C GLU A 126 -30.76 -28.10 -9.28
N CYS A 127 -29.62 -27.61 -9.76
CA CYS A 127 -29.35 -26.20 -9.95
C CYS A 127 -28.52 -25.99 -11.22
N ASP A 128 -28.58 -24.79 -11.78
CA ASP A 128 -27.71 -24.37 -12.88
C ASP A 128 -26.35 -23.96 -12.31
N TYR A 129 -25.37 -24.88 -12.34
CA TYR A 129 -24.02 -24.60 -11.88
C TYR A 129 -23.25 -23.85 -12.96
N GLN A 130 -22.97 -22.58 -12.69
CA GLN A 130 -22.05 -21.77 -13.49
C GLN A 130 -20.63 -22.09 -13.02
N ASP A 131 -19.85 -22.83 -13.82
CA ASP A 131 -18.44 -23.06 -13.52
C ASP A 131 -17.64 -21.76 -13.68
N ARG A 132 -17.48 -21.03 -12.58
CA ARG A 132 -16.67 -19.80 -12.53
C ARG A 132 -15.19 -20.10 -12.32
N SER A 133 -14.73 -21.34 -12.41
CA SER A 133 -13.29 -21.66 -12.24
C SER A 133 -12.40 -20.93 -13.25
N GLY A 134 -12.88 -20.77 -14.49
CA GLY A 134 -12.21 -19.97 -15.52
C GLY A 134 -12.15 -18.49 -15.17
N GLU A 135 -13.26 -17.93 -14.65
CA GLU A 135 -13.33 -16.53 -14.19
C GLU A 135 -12.43 -16.28 -12.99
N ILE A 136 -12.41 -17.20 -12.01
CA ILE A 136 -11.54 -17.11 -10.82
C ILE A 136 -10.07 -17.14 -11.24
N LYS A 137 -9.69 -18.03 -12.16
CA LYS A 137 -8.32 -18.05 -12.70
C LYS A 137 -7.98 -16.75 -13.46
N ALA A 138 -8.92 -16.22 -14.24
CA ALA A 138 -8.74 -14.95 -14.93
C ALA A 138 -8.58 -13.78 -13.94
N ILE A 139 -9.37 -13.74 -12.88
CA ILE A 139 -9.26 -12.76 -11.79
C ILE A 139 -7.93 -12.91 -11.07
N GLN A 140 -7.50 -14.14 -10.76
CA GLN A 140 -6.23 -14.40 -10.10
C GLN A 140 -5.04 -13.92 -10.95
N ASN A 141 -5.05 -14.19 -12.25
CA ASN A 141 -4.04 -13.68 -13.17
C ASN A 141 -4.05 -12.14 -13.26
N GLN A 142 -5.23 -11.51 -13.19
CA GLN A 142 -5.33 -10.05 -13.13
C GLN A 142 -4.77 -9.49 -11.82
N VAL A 143 -5.03 -10.14 -10.69
CA VAL A 143 -4.52 -9.75 -9.37
C VAL A 143 -2.99 -9.81 -9.34
N GLU A 144 -2.36 -10.83 -9.93
CA GLU A 144 -0.90 -10.90 -10.03
C GLU A 144 -0.31 -9.71 -10.80
N GLY A 145 -0.93 -9.32 -11.92
CA GLY A 145 -0.53 -8.14 -12.69
C GLY A 145 -0.69 -6.84 -11.90
N VAL A 146 -1.79 -6.69 -11.17
CA VAL A 146 -2.04 -5.53 -10.31
C VAL A 146 -1.02 -5.45 -9.18
N ILE A 147 -0.71 -6.57 -8.51
CA ILE A 147 0.32 -6.61 -7.46
C ILE A 147 1.67 -6.19 -8.02
N ALA A 148 2.09 -6.72 -9.17
CA ALA A 148 3.35 -6.34 -9.79
C ALA A 148 3.42 -4.83 -10.10
N SER A 149 2.36 -4.26 -10.68
CA SER A 149 2.30 -2.81 -10.94
C SER A 149 2.34 -1.98 -9.65
N THR A 150 1.66 -2.44 -8.60
CA THR A 150 1.64 -1.79 -7.28
C THR A 150 3.01 -1.82 -6.63
N CYS A 151 3.74 -2.94 -6.74
CA CYS A 151 5.12 -3.05 -6.24
C CYS A 151 6.08 -2.10 -6.96
N GLN A 152 5.92 -1.92 -8.28
CA GLN A 152 6.72 -0.96 -9.05
C GLN A 152 6.42 0.49 -8.66
N GLN A 153 5.15 0.83 -8.43
CA GLN A 153 4.77 2.13 -7.91
C GLN A 153 5.36 2.37 -6.51
N ALA A 154 5.22 1.40 -5.61
CA ALA A 154 5.79 1.46 -4.27
C ALA A 154 7.32 1.64 -4.29
N LEU A 155 8.04 0.99 -5.21
CA LEU A 155 9.46 1.19 -5.42
C LEU A 155 9.79 2.61 -5.91
N THR A 156 8.96 3.15 -6.80
CA THR A 156 9.13 4.50 -7.36
C THR A 156 8.96 5.57 -6.29
N GLU A 157 7.91 5.43 -5.47
CA GLU A 157 7.54 6.33 -4.37
C GLU A 157 8.31 6.05 -3.07
N MET A 158 9.14 5.01 -3.03
CA MET A 158 9.89 4.55 -1.86
C MET A 158 9.00 4.19 -0.65
N GLN A 159 7.87 3.54 -0.89
CA GLN A 159 6.96 3.05 0.14
C GLN A 159 7.48 1.74 0.75
N GLY A 160 8.22 1.85 1.86
CA GLY A 160 8.84 0.70 2.53
C GLY A 160 7.87 -0.34 3.10
N ALA A 161 6.63 0.04 3.44
CA ALA A 161 5.66 -0.86 4.06
C ALA A 161 5.25 -2.04 3.16
N MET A 162 5.29 -1.85 1.84
CA MET A 162 4.97 -2.89 0.84
C MET A 162 6.17 -3.77 0.48
N MET A 163 7.37 -3.37 0.89
CA MET A 163 8.60 -4.08 0.55
C MET A 163 8.78 -5.30 1.47
N GLY A 164 9.53 -6.29 1.00
CA GLY A 164 9.74 -7.56 1.68
C GLY A 164 8.85 -8.67 1.10
N ARG A 165 7.89 -9.16 1.89
CA ARG A 165 7.09 -10.35 1.51
C ARG A 165 6.12 -10.10 0.36
N GLN A 166 5.54 -8.91 0.27
CA GLN A 166 4.56 -8.55 -0.76
C GLN A 166 5.23 -8.24 -2.11
N CYS A 167 6.40 -7.60 -2.08
CA CYS A 167 7.17 -7.21 -3.27
C CYS A 167 8.60 -7.78 -3.25
N PRO A 168 8.78 -9.12 -3.28
CA PRO A 168 10.10 -9.73 -3.11
C PRO A 168 11.05 -9.42 -4.26
N LYS A 169 10.54 -9.19 -5.47
CA LYS A 169 11.34 -8.88 -6.67
C LYS A 169 11.93 -7.47 -6.62
N GLU A 170 11.17 -6.51 -6.10
CA GLU A 170 11.53 -5.09 -6.04
C GLU A 170 12.36 -4.76 -4.80
N THR A 171 12.25 -5.56 -3.74
CA THR A 171 12.93 -5.34 -2.45
C THR A 171 14.45 -5.11 -2.58
N PRO A 172 15.22 -5.87 -3.37
CA PRO A 172 16.66 -5.61 -3.54
C PRO A 172 16.96 -4.23 -4.16
N LEU A 173 16.16 -3.80 -5.13
CA LEU A 173 16.30 -2.48 -5.76
C LEU A 173 15.94 -1.37 -4.79
N TYR A 174 14.87 -1.56 -4.01
CA TYR A 174 14.48 -0.66 -2.93
C TYR A 174 15.61 -0.51 -1.90
N CYS A 175 16.21 -1.61 -1.45
CA CYS A 175 17.30 -1.58 -0.47
C CYS A 175 18.56 -0.91 -1.00
N LYS A 176 18.85 -1.04 -2.30
CA LYS A 176 19.93 -0.28 -2.94
C LYS A 176 19.62 1.22 -2.97
N ARG A 177 18.38 1.59 -3.27
CA ARG A 177 17.94 2.99 -3.39
C ARG A 177 17.84 3.69 -2.04
N ILE A 178 17.33 3.04 -1.00
CA ILE A 178 17.20 3.64 0.34
C ILE A 178 18.57 3.92 1.00
N ALA A 179 19.64 3.28 0.50
CA ALA A 179 21.01 3.55 0.96
C ALA A 179 21.63 4.82 0.34
N THR A 180 20.92 5.53 -0.55
CA THR A 180 21.35 6.81 -1.11
C THR A 180 20.68 8.00 -0.42
N LEU A 181 21.25 9.19 -0.54
CA LEU A 181 20.66 10.42 0.02
C LEU A 181 19.24 10.64 -0.53
N ASP A 182 19.06 10.57 -1.85
CA ASP A 182 17.77 10.84 -2.49
C ASP A 182 16.71 9.78 -2.15
N GLY A 183 17.09 8.50 -2.19
CA GLY A 183 16.16 7.42 -1.89
C GLY A 183 15.72 7.44 -0.43
N TYR A 184 16.66 7.70 0.49
CA TYR A 184 16.34 7.86 1.90
C TYR A 184 15.47 9.10 2.16
N ALA A 185 15.77 10.23 1.52
CA ALA A 185 14.99 11.46 1.66
C ALA A 185 13.54 11.30 1.16
N LEU A 186 13.37 10.61 0.02
CA LEU A 186 12.05 10.31 -0.52
C LEU A 186 11.27 9.37 0.41
N ALA A 187 11.91 8.31 0.90
CA ALA A 187 11.30 7.35 1.82
C ALA A 187 10.93 7.99 3.18
N ALA A 188 11.75 8.91 3.67
CA ALA A 188 11.55 9.60 4.94
C ALA A 188 10.61 10.81 4.85
N ARG A 189 10.08 11.16 3.67
CA ARG A 189 9.23 12.35 3.45
C ARG A 189 7.95 12.34 4.28
N ILE A 190 7.92 13.09 5.37
CA ILE A 190 6.72 13.27 6.18
C ILE A 190 5.69 14.06 5.35
N PRO A 191 4.39 13.72 5.38
CA PRO A 191 3.35 14.54 4.78
C PRO A 191 3.47 15.98 5.28
N GLU A 192 3.32 16.98 4.39
CA GLU A 192 3.41 18.41 4.73
C GLU A 192 2.39 18.85 5.80
N GLN A 193 1.41 18.02 6.12
CA GLN A 193 0.43 18.30 7.18
C GLN A 193 1.02 18.34 8.60
N ILE A 194 2.29 17.97 8.80
CA ILE A 194 2.95 17.95 10.12
C ILE A 194 3.97 19.09 10.25
N VAL A 195 3.73 20.22 9.59
CA VAL A 195 4.56 21.41 9.71
C VAL A 195 4.18 22.15 11.00
N GLY A 196 5.15 22.36 11.90
CA GLY A 196 4.96 23.13 13.15
C GLY A 196 5.22 22.36 14.45
N VAL A 197 5.59 21.09 14.37
CA VAL A 197 6.06 20.32 15.54
C VAL A 197 7.47 20.75 15.96
N ALA A 198 7.73 20.67 17.27
CA ALA A 198 9.04 20.95 17.83
C ALA A 198 10.09 19.95 17.30
N ASP A 199 11.37 20.37 17.30
CA ASP A 199 12.47 19.61 16.70
C ASP A 199 12.65 18.21 17.29
N ASP A 200 12.33 18.04 18.57
CA ASP A 200 12.39 16.77 19.29
C ASP A 200 11.27 15.81 18.86
N GLU A 201 10.04 16.31 18.72
CA GLU A 201 8.91 15.53 18.22
C GLU A 201 9.11 15.13 16.76
N ALA A 202 9.55 16.08 15.91
CA ALA A 202 9.90 15.80 14.52
C ALA A 202 11.00 14.72 14.42
N ALA A 203 12.02 14.78 15.28
CA ALA A 203 13.08 13.78 15.31
C ALA A 203 12.57 12.38 15.69
N SER A 204 11.61 12.29 16.62
CA SER A 204 10.97 11.02 17.01
C SER A 204 10.18 10.42 15.84
N MET A 205 9.34 11.22 15.18
CA MET A 205 8.54 10.78 14.03
C MET A 205 9.42 10.32 12.86
N ILE A 206 10.52 11.04 12.60
CA ILE A 206 11.52 10.62 11.62
C ILE A 206 12.14 9.29 12.04
N ALA A 207 12.50 9.10 13.31
CA ALA A 207 13.13 7.87 13.78
C ALA A 207 12.20 6.65 13.64
N GLU A 208 10.93 6.78 14.04
CA GLU A 208 9.93 5.71 13.89
C GLU A 208 9.71 5.36 12.42
N ARG A 209 9.43 6.36 11.60
CA ARG A 209 9.16 6.15 10.17
C ARG A 209 10.39 5.60 9.44
N THR A 210 11.58 6.09 9.77
CA THR A 210 12.83 5.58 9.20
C THR A 210 13.17 4.17 9.68
N GLY A 211 12.69 3.77 10.87
CA GLY A 211 12.69 2.39 11.33
C GLY A 211 11.87 1.48 10.43
N GLU A 212 10.60 1.83 10.19
CA GLU A 212 9.70 1.01 9.36
C GLU A 212 10.22 0.82 7.93
N ILE A 213 10.68 1.88 7.27
CA ILE A 213 11.18 1.81 5.89
C ILE A 213 12.48 0.99 5.75
N ALA A 214 13.24 0.82 6.84
CA ALA A 214 14.51 0.09 6.86
C ALA A 214 14.34 -1.40 7.18
N LYS A 215 13.23 -1.80 7.82
CA LYS A 215 12.96 -3.19 8.21
C LYS A 215 13.07 -4.20 7.07
N PRO A 216 12.50 -3.97 5.86
CA PRO A 216 12.59 -4.93 4.75
C PRO A 216 14.04 -5.24 4.34
N CYS A 217 14.94 -4.28 4.54
CA CYS A 217 16.35 -4.37 4.18
C CYS A 217 17.26 -4.82 5.33
N LYS A 218 16.70 -5.02 6.52
CA LYS A 218 17.46 -5.33 7.75
C LYS A 218 18.55 -4.29 8.06
N PHE A 219 18.32 -3.04 7.66
CA PHE A 219 19.23 -1.95 8.02
C PHE A 219 18.94 -1.45 9.43
N ASP A 220 20.01 -1.12 10.16
CA ASP A 220 19.93 -0.34 11.37
C ASP A 220 19.65 1.12 10.97
N SER A 221 18.40 1.56 11.16
CA SER A 221 17.93 2.86 10.67
C SER A 221 18.73 4.03 11.26
N ALA A 222 19.14 3.92 12.52
CA ALA A 222 19.94 4.94 13.20
C ALA A 222 21.35 5.02 12.60
N LYS A 223 22.02 3.89 12.37
CA LYS A 223 23.35 3.85 11.73
C LYS A 223 23.32 4.30 10.28
N LEU A 224 22.29 3.89 9.52
CA LEU A 224 22.11 4.31 8.14
C LEU A 224 21.94 5.83 8.07
N ARG A 225 21.04 6.39 8.88
CA ARG A 225 20.82 7.84 8.97
C ARG A 225 22.11 8.57 9.34
N ALA A 226 22.83 8.12 10.36
CA ALA A 226 24.08 8.75 10.77
C ALA A 226 25.13 8.75 9.65
N THR A 227 25.21 7.67 8.87
CA THR A 227 26.11 7.58 7.71
C THR A 227 25.72 8.55 6.62
N LEU A 228 24.43 8.64 6.31
CA LEU A 228 23.90 9.56 5.31
C LEU A 228 24.05 11.02 5.74
N CYS A 229 23.82 11.36 7.02
CA CYS A 229 24.04 12.70 7.55
C CYS A 229 25.50 13.15 7.44
N LYS A 230 26.45 12.26 7.78
CA LYS A 230 27.89 12.55 7.59
C LYS A 230 28.23 12.83 6.13
N ARG A 231 27.68 12.03 5.20
CA ARG A 231 27.86 12.25 3.76
C ARG A 231 27.25 13.56 3.29
N ALA A 232 25.99 13.83 3.67
CA ALA A 232 25.27 15.05 3.32
C ALA A 232 26.00 16.31 3.84
N LEU A 233 26.57 16.25 5.04
CA LEU A 233 27.42 17.31 5.57
C LEU A 233 28.66 17.56 4.69
N SER A 234 29.37 16.51 4.29
CA SER A 234 30.56 16.63 3.45
C SER A 234 30.25 17.19 2.05
N GLU A 235 29.07 16.87 1.52
CA GLU A 235 28.58 17.37 0.22
C GLU A 235 27.86 18.72 0.33
N SER A 236 27.76 19.31 1.53
CA SER A 236 26.96 20.52 1.80
C SER A 236 25.52 20.42 1.28
N ASN A 237 24.89 19.24 1.42
CA ASN A 237 23.49 19.04 1.05
C ASN A 237 22.57 19.61 2.14
N PHE A 238 22.35 20.93 2.05
CA PHE A 238 21.55 21.70 3.00
C PHE A 238 20.13 21.15 3.17
N ASP A 239 19.50 20.70 2.09
CA ASP A 239 18.14 20.20 2.10
C ASP A 239 18.02 18.92 2.93
N PHE A 240 18.89 17.95 2.66
CA PHE A 240 18.92 16.70 3.42
C PHE A 240 19.23 16.93 4.89
N VAL A 241 20.23 17.75 5.20
CA VAL A 241 20.64 18.02 6.59
C VAL A 241 19.55 18.77 7.35
N SER A 242 18.89 19.75 6.74
CA SER A 242 17.78 20.48 7.37
C SER A 242 16.65 19.55 7.79
N ARG A 243 16.27 18.60 6.92
CA ARG A 243 15.09 17.77 7.17
C ARG A 243 15.39 16.57 8.06
N LEU A 244 16.55 15.91 7.88
CA LEU A 244 16.77 14.57 8.41
C LEU A 244 17.91 14.47 9.43
N CYS A 245 18.70 15.54 9.60
CA CYS A 245 19.89 15.55 10.45
C CYS A 245 19.85 16.72 11.46
N PRO A 246 18.89 16.75 12.39
CA PRO A 246 18.69 17.88 13.29
C PRO A 246 19.95 18.24 14.10
N GLY A 247 20.67 17.25 14.60
CA GLY A 247 21.92 17.46 15.39
C GLY A 247 23.10 17.99 14.58
N ASP A 248 23.01 18.01 13.24
CA ASP A 248 24.08 18.45 12.35
C ASP A 248 23.79 19.80 11.69
N ARG A 249 22.60 20.38 11.88
CA ARG A 249 22.18 21.61 11.19
C ARG A 249 23.11 22.80 11.45
N ALA A 250 23.46 23.02 12.71
CA ALA A 250 24.33 24.13 13.11
C ALA A 250 25.70 24.12 12.39
N LYS A 251 26.18 22.93 11.98
CA LYS A 251 27.48 22.78 11.30
C LYS A 251 27.48 23.37 9.90
N LEU A 252 26.32 23.50 9.26
CA LEU A 252 26.19 24.09 7.92
C LEU A 252 25.85 25.58 7.95
N CYS A 253 25.69 26.22 9.11
CA CYS A 253 25.24 27.61 9.15
C CYS A 253 26.20 28.61 8.50
N LYS A 254 27.50 28.53 8.81
CA LYS A 254 28.51 29.37 8.15
C LYS A 254 28.62 29.08 6.65
N PRO A 255 28.74 27.81 6.19
CA PRO A 255 28.70 27.49 4.77
C PRO A 255 27.43 27.95 4.06
N ALA A 256 26.25 27.83 4.70
CA ALA A 256 24.97 28.22 4.14
C ALA A 256 24.88 29.73 3.95
N ALA A 257 25.32 30.52 4.94
CA ALA A 257 25.38 31.97 4.83
C ALA A 257 26.34 32.41 3.72
N ALA A 258 27.54 31.82 3.64
CA ALA A 258 28.50 32.10 2.58
C ALA A 258 27.97 31.73 1.19
N ALA A 259 27.21 30.64 1.08
CA ALA A 259 26.59 30.17 -0.16
C ALA A 259 25.24 30.86 -0.47
N ASN A 260 24.84 31.89 0.29
CA ASN A 260 23.54 32.57 0.16
C ASN A 260 22.33 31.63 0.20
N ARG A 261 22.40 30.54 0.97
CA ARG A 261 21.26 29.64 1.22
C ARG A 261 20.37 30.20 2.31
N LEU A 262 19.79 31.38 2.04
CA LEU A 262 19.07 32.18 3.04
C LEU A 262 17.86 31.47 3.65
N GLY A 263 17.17 30.60 2.89
CA GLY A 263 16.08 29.78 3.43
C GLY A 263 16.55 28.81 4.53
N TYR A 264 17.71 28.19 4.35
CA TYR A 264 18.32 27.33 5.36
C TYR A 264 18.77 28.15 6.59
N VAL A 265 19.45 29.29 6.35
CA VAL A 265 19.91 30.16 7.42
C VAL A 265 18.73 30.67 8.25
N ASN A 266 17.65 31.08 7.60
CA ASN A 266 16.45 31.57 8.27
C ASN A 266 15.81 30.50 9.17
N ALA A 267 15.73 29.25 8.68
CA ALA A 267 15.07 28.15 9.35
C ALA A 267 15.93 27.47 10.43
N SER A 268 17.26 27.42 10.27
CA SER A 268 18.13 26.53 11.06
C SER A 268 19.29 27.24 11.76
N CYS A 269 19.53 28.53 11.52
CA CYS A 269 20.76 29.22 11.94
C CYS A 269 20.45 30.57 12.60
N PRO A 270 20.01 30.60 13.87
CA PRO A 270 19.55 31.83 14.52
C PRO A 270 20.63 32.92 14.59
N ALA A 271 21.87 32.55 14.91
CA ALA A 271 22.97 33.51 15.03
C ALA A 271 23.34 34.15 13.68
N GLU A 272 23.52 33.34 12.64
CA GLU A 272 23.82 33.85 11.29
C GLU A 272 22.63 34.62 10.71
N ARG A 273 21.40 34.20 11.00
CA ARG A 273 20.19 34.91 10.61
C ARG A 273 20.17 36.31 11.21
N GLU A 274 20.38 36.43 12.52
CA GLU A 274 20.42 37.73 13.21
C GLU A 274 21.53 38.64 12.66
N ALA A 275 22.72 38.08 12.41
CA ALA A 275 23.82 38.82 11.80
C ALA A 275 23.46 39.37 10.40
N LEU A 276 22.81 38.55 9.56
CA LEU A 276 22.36 38.98 8.23
C LEU A 276 21.22 40.00 8.29
N ILE A 277 20.28 39.86 9.24
CA ILE A 277 19.20 40.84 9.46
C ILE A 277 19.81 42.19 9.83
N LYS A 278 20.75 42.21 10.77
CA LYS A 278 21.45 43.42 11.20
C LYS A 278 22.21 44.08 10.04
N ALA A 279 22.89 43.28 9.23
CA ALA A 279 23.70 43.77 8.13
C ALA A 279 22.87 44.30 6.94
N HIS A 280 21.75 43.63 6.61
CA HIS A 280 21.06 43.84 5.33
C HIS A 280 19.62 44.33 5.44
N CYS A 281 18.96 44.18 6.59
CA CYS A 281 17.53 44.49 6.77
C CYS A 281 17.27 45.65 7.73
N GLU A 282 18.14 45.87 8.73
CA GLU A 282 17.96 46.92 9.73
C GLU A 282 17.95 48.31 9.08
N GLY A 283 16.93 49.12 9.43
CA GLY A 283 16.70 50.45 8.85
C GLY A 283 16.13 50.46 7.42
N ARG A 284 15.88 49.30 6.80
CA ARG A 284 15.52 49.20 5.37
C ARG A 284 14.25 48.39 5.07
N LYS A 285 13.50 48.00 6.11
CA LYS A 285 12.39 47.02 6.04
C LYS A 285 11.33 47.27 4.94
N TYR A 286 11.22 48.49 4.42
CA TYR A 286 10.30 48.85 3.34
C TYR A 286 10.90 49.79 2.28
N SER A 287 12.23 49.99 2.28
CA SER A 287 12.91 50.85 1.30
C SER A 287 13.36 50.04 0.08
N SER A 288 13.42 50.68 -1.08
CA SER A 288 14.03 50.16 -2.31
C SER A 288 15.52 49.80 -2.18
N ASP A 289 16.14 50.06 -1.03
CA ASP A 289 17.58 49.97 -0.79
C ASP A 289 18.04 48.61 -0.22
N ILE A 290 17.14 47.61 -0.17
CA ILE A 290 17.50 46.21 0.11
C ILE A 290 17.99 45.58 -1.21
N GLU A 291 19.18 44.98 -1.16
CA GLU A 291 19.71 44.24 -2.31
C GLU A 291 18.75 43.09 -2.68
N PRO A 292 18.39 42.90 -3.97
CA PRO A 292 17.30 42.01 -4.37
C PRO A 292 17.36 40.59 -3.80
N ARG A 293 18.58 40.04 -3.62
CA ARG A 293 18.79 38.71 -3.05
C ARG A 293 18.35 38.54 -1.59
N TYR A 294 18.26 39.63 -0.82
CA TYR A 294 17.85 39.62 0.59
C TYR A 294 16.39 40.04 0.80
N LEU A 295 15.66 40.42 -0.25
CA LEU A 295 14.27 40.89 -0.13
C LEU A 295 13.37 39.86 0.58
N ASP A 296 13.36 38.61 0.08
CA ASP A 296 12.57 37.52 0.67
C ASP A 296 13.05 37.15 2.08
N PHE A 297 14.35 37.27 2.34
CA PHE A 297 14.89 36.98 3.66
C PHE A 297 14.49 38.05 4.69
N CYS A 298 14.59 39.33 4.32
CA CYS A 298 14.22 40.45 5.17
C CYS A 298 12.71 40.53 5.40
N SER A 299 11.89 40.21 4.40
CA SER A 299 10.42 40.19 4.54
C SER A 299 9.97 39.11 5.52
N ASN A 300 10.55 37.90 5.43
CA ASN A 300 10.27 36.80 6.35
C ASN A 300 10.80 37.07 7.77
N ALA A 301 11.95 37.73 7.90
CA ALA A 301 12.49 38.13 9.21
C ALA A 301 11.60 39.16 9.92
N GLY A 302 10.96 40.06 9.16
CA GLY A 302 10.02 41.05 9.70
C GLY A 302 8.80 40.43 10.37
N MET A 303 8.31 39.31 9.85
CA MET A 303 7.16 38.56 10.40
C MET A 303 7.47 37.85 11.72
N LEU A 304 8.76 37.57 12.03
CA LEU A 304 9.17 36.86 13.24
C LEU A 304 9.49 37.80 14.43
N GLY A 305 9.54 39.12 14.19
CA GLY A 305 9.93 40.13 15.18
C GLY A 305 8.85 40.51 16.20
N GLU A 306 7.60 40.11 15.99
CA GLU A 306 6.50 40.24 16.95
C GLU A 306 6.09 38.84 17.43
N THR A 307 6.86 38.27 18.37
CA THR A 307 6.47 37.11 19.21
C THR A 307 5.52 36.09 18.56
N ALA A 308 5.88 35.55 17.40
CA ALA A 308 5.14 34.47 16.76
C ALA A 308 6.00 33.19 16.72
N PRO A 309 5.45 32.02 17.09
CA PRO A 309 6.18 30.75 17.05
C PRO A 309 6.61 30.42 15.62
N ALA A 310 7.75 29.73 15.48
CA ALA A 310 8.44 29.43 14.24
C ALA A 310 7.51 28.96 13.12
N VAL A 311 7.28 29.82 12.12
CA VAL A 311 6.47 29.48 10.94
C VAL A 311 7.36 29.00 9.80
N SER A 312 6.87 27.95 9.15
CA SER A 312 7.43 27.22 8.02
C SER A 312 8.10 28.05 6.92
N ALA A 313 9.28 27.61 6.48
CA ALA A 313 9.92 28.10 5.27
C ALA A 313 9.10 27.68 4.04
N ALA A 314 8.29 28.59 3.52
CA ALA A 314 7.62 28.45 2.22
C ALA A 314 8.61 28.65 1.06
N GLN A 315 8.33 27.90 0.00
CA GLN A 315 9.10 27.69 -1.23
C GLN A 315 9.38 28.99 -2.01
N SER A 316 10.61 29.16 -2.55
CA SER A 316 10.88 30.02 -3.70
C SER A 316 11.66 29.27 -4.79
N ASN A 317 10.94 28.95 -5.87
CA ASN A 317 11.29 29.01 -7.30
C ASN A 317 10.49 27.97 -8.10
N SER A 318 9.61 28.48 -8.97
CA SER A 318 8.73 27.74 -9.86
C SER A 318 9.37 27.52 -11.24
N ALA A 319 9.09 26.35 -11.84
CA ALA A 319 8.99 26.10 -13.28
C ALA A 319 7.80 25.12 -13.51
N PRO A 320 7.20 25.07 -14.71
CA PRO A 320 5.75 24.92 -14.84
C PRO A 320 5.25 23.47 -14.92
N GLY A 321 4.19 23.22 -14.16
CA GLY A 321 2.91 22.65 -14.62
C GLY A 321 2.88 21.22 -15.15
N ASP A 322 2.31 20.31 -14.35
CA ASP A 322 1.52 19.19 -14.87
C ASP A 322 0.35 18.86 -13.92
N PRO A 323 -0.86 18.56 -14.43
CA PRO A 323 -2.06 18.42 -13.62
C PRO A 323 -2.29 16.93 -13.25
N ALA A 324 -2.03 16.56 -12.01
CA ALA A 324 -2.43 15.26 -11.48
C ALA A 324 -3.70 15.38 -10.62
N GLY A 325 -4.83 15.52 -11.31
CA GLY A 325 -6.17 15.34 -10.72
C GLY A 325 -6.63 13.88 -10.80
N THR A 326 -7.18 13.38 -9.69
CA THR A 326 -8.31 12.43 -9.66
C THR A 326 -8.21 11.16 -10.52
N VAL A 327 -7.45 10.16 -10.07
CA VAL A 327 -7.54 8.77 -10.60
C VAL A 327 -7.94 7.74 -9.53
N LYS A 328 -7.78 8.05 -8.24
CA LYS A 328 -8.03 7.07 -7.16
C LYS A 328 -9.50 6.72 -6.92
N GLU A 329 -10.44 7.60 -7.29
CA GLU A 329 -11.86 7.38 -6.97
C GLU A 329 -12.60 6.60 -8.07
N VAL A 330 -12.15 6.68 -9.33
CA VAL A 330 -12.83 6.03 -10.47
C VAL A 330 -12.56 4.53 -10.55
N ILE A 331 -11.39 4.05 -10.09
CA ILE A 331 -11.01 2.63 -10.20
C ILE A 331 -11.69 1.78 -9.10
N ILE A 332 -11.89 2.36 -7.90
CA ILE A 332 -12.55 1.65 -6.78
C ILE A 332 -14.04 1.47 -7.07
N ASP A 333 -14.71 2.49 -7.63
CA ASP A 333 -16.13 2.41 -7.97
C ASP A 333 -16.45 1.46 -9.14
N GLN A 334 -15.52 1.31 -10.09
CA GLN A 334 -15.66 0.30 -11.16
C GLN A 334 -15.46 -1.13 -10.65
N GLY A 335 -14.58 -1.34 -9.66
CA GLY A 335 -14.41 -2.63 -9.00
C GLY A 335 -15.64 -3.04 -8.19
N ILE A 336 -16.21 -2.11 -7.40
CA ILE A 336 -17.39 -2.37 -6.56
C ILE A 336 -18.66 -2.61 -7.41
N LYS A 337 -18.84 -1.89 -8.53
CA LYS A 337 -19.96 -2.14 -9.46
C LYS A 337 -19.89 -3.50 -10.14
N LYS A 338 -18.69 -4.01 -10.47
CA LYS A 338 -18.51 -5.38 -10.98
C LYS A 338 -18.77 -6.44 -9.92
N LEU A 339 -18.41 -6.19 -8.66
CA LEU A 339 -18.66 -7.12 -7.56
C LEU A 339 -20.16 -7.21 -7.22
N ARG A 340 -20.90 -6.10 -7.23
CA ARG A 340 -22.37 -6.14 -6.99
C ARG A 340 -23.14 -6.94 -8.05
N GLY A 341 -22.70 -6.89 -9.32
CA GLY A 341 -23.28 -7.72 -10.37
C GLY A 341 -22.96 -9.22 -10.25
N LEU A 342 -21.85 -9.57 -9.57
CA LEU A 342 -21.39 -10.95 -9.44
C LEU A 342 -22.03 -11.74 -8.28
N PHE A 343 -22.57 -11.05 -7.28
CA PHE A 343 -23.10 -11.63 -6.03
C PHE A 343 -24.63 -11.63 -5.89
N GLY A 344 -25.39 -11.12 -6.87
CA GLY A 344 -26.84 -11.35 -6.96
C GLY A 344 -27.62 -11.04 -5.68
N PHE A 345 -27.42 -9.83 -5.14
CA PHE A 345 -28.42 -9.17 -4.30
C PHE A 345 -29.26 -8.22 -5.17
#